data_AF-A0A926WZZ9-F1
#
_entry.id   AF-A0A926WZZ9-F1
#
_cell.length_a   1.000
_cell.length_b   1.000
_cell.length_c   1.000
_cell.angle_alpha   90.00
_cell.angle_beta   90.00
_cell.angle_gamma   90.00
#
_symmetry.space_group_name_H-M   'P 1'
#
loop_
_entity.id
_entity.type
_entity.pdbx_description
1 polymer ?
#
loop_
_entity_poly.entity_id
_entity_poly.type
_entity_poly.pdbx_seq_one_letter_code
_entity_poly.pdbx_strand_id
1 'polypeptide(L)'
;MSQEHNESLQNQDSFGLKPQHFADLIRTAQLVFDPTAGLSGRHLKVDWEEFGIPRDVAANLKSLGEEYQYASPHIPAEVVWSKLTTETRIWFLENKNKLWKLEEAFPALDED
;
A
#
# COMPACT_ATOMS: atom_id res chain seq x y z
N MET A 1 -5.61 23.49 13.74
CA MET A 1 -5.09 22.91 12.49
C MET A 1 -3.62 22.64 12.75
N SER A 2 -3.28 21.38 12.95
CA SER A 2 -2.25 20.91 13.87
C SER A 2 -0.88 20.78 13.19
N GLN A 3 0.19 21.18 13.89
CA GLN A 3 1.60 21.09 13.45
C GLN A 3 1.99 19.72 12.89
N GLU A 4 1.35 18.64 13.36
CA GLU A 4 1.58 17.25 12.92
C GLU A 4 1.35 17.01 11.42
N HIS A 5 0.41 17.73 10.79
CA HIS A 5 0.16 17.62 9.34
C HIS A 5 1.31 18.25 8.54
N ASN A 6 1.84 19.37 9.02
CA ASN A 6 2.90 20.10 8.34
C ASN A 6 4.25 19.36 8.45
N GLU A 7 4.53 18.74 9.59
CA GLU A 7 5.70 17.90 9.79
C GLU A 7 5.64 16.63 8.93
N SER A 8 4.47 16.00 8.82
CA SER A 8 4.31 14.80 7.99
C SER A 8 4.58 15.08 6.50
N LEU A 9 4.07 16.20 5.97
CA LEU A 9 4.31 16.64 4.58
C LEU A 9 5.77 17.02 4.35
N GLN A 10 6.40 17.77 5.27
CA GLN A 10 7.82 18.14 5.16
C GLN A 10 8.75 16.93 5.22
N ASN A 11 8.43 15.92 6.05
CA ASN A 11 9.19 14.69 6.12
C ASN A 11 9.06 13.88 4.82
N GLN A 12 7.88 13.79 4.21
CA GLN A 12 7.69 13.05 2.96
C GLN A 12 8.56 13.58 1.80
N ASP A 13 8.68 14.90 1.68
CA ASP A 13 9.52 15.55 0.67
C ASP A 13 11.01 15.21 0.90
N SER A 14 11.46 15.18 2.15
CA SER A 14 12.83 14.80 2.53
C SER A 14 13.18 13.34 2.19
N PHE A 15 12.16 12.46 2.10
CA PHE A 15 12.32 11.05 1.73
C PHE A 15 12.11 10.79 0.23
N GLY A 16 11.90 11.84 -0.58
CA GLY A 16 11.64 11.74 -2.01
C GLY A 16 10.35 10.99 -2.35
N LEU A 17 9.35 11.03 -1.45
CA LEU A 17 8.06 10.44 -1.69
C LEU A 17 7.26 11.29 -2.68
N LYS A 18 6.58 10.63 -3.62
CA LYS A 18 5.77 11.24 -4.67
C LYS A 18 4.36 10.65 -4.58
N PRO A 19 3.33 11.35 -5.08
CA PRO A 19 1.96 10.83 -5.12
C PRO A 19 1.86 9.43 -5.72
N GLN A 20 2.64 9.13 -6.77
CA GLN A 20 2.71 7.81 -7.38
C GLN A 20 3.09 6.70 -6.38
N HIS A 21 4.05 6.93 -5.49
CA HIS A 21 4.47 5.92 -4.52
C HIS A 21 3.32 5.56 -3.57
N PHE A 22 2.47 6.52 -3.21
CA PHE A 22 1.30 6.27 -2.38
C PHE A 22 0.22 5.53 -3.16
N ALA A 23 0.03 5.85 -4.44
CA ALA A 23 -0.88 5.10 -5.30
C ALA A 23 -0.46 3.62 -5.42
N ASP A 24 0.83 3.36 -5.65
CA ASP A 24 1.37 1.99 -5.72
C ASP A 24 1.25 1.26 -4.37
N LEU A 25 1.40 1.99 -3.24
CA LEU A 25 1.17 1.43 -1.91
C LEU A 25 -0.30 1.03 -1.69
N ILE A 26 -1.25 1.85 -2.13
CA ILE A 26 -2.68 1.53 -2.04
C ILE A 26 -3.01 0.33 -2.91
N ARG A 27 -2.51 0.25 -4.15
CA ARG A 27 -2.69 -0.93 -5.01
C ARG A 27 -2.10 -2.18 -4.37
N THR A 28 -0.89 -2.08 -3.81
CA THR A 28 -0.27 -3.18 -3.05
C THR A 28 -1.14 -3.60 -1.86
N ALA A 29 -1.70 -2.65 -1.11
CA ALA A 29 -2.57 -2.93 0.03
C ALA A 29 -3.86 -3.65 -0.41
N GLN A 30 -4.52 -3.16 -1.46
CA GLN A 30 -5.71 -3.78 -2.06
C GLN A 30 -5.41 -5.22 -2.49
N LEU A 31 -4.25 -5.45 -3.11
CA LEU A 31 -3.79 -6.78 -3.51
C LEU A 31 -3.49 -7.69 -2.31
N VAL A 32 -2.90 -7.16 -1.24
CA VAL A 32 -2.66 -7.90 0.01
C VAL A 32 -3.97 -8.32 0.68
N PHE A 33 -4.98 -7.45 0.61
CA PHE A 33 -6.33 -7.73 1.10
C PHE A 33 -7.05 -8.78 0.26
N ASP A 34 -7.07 -8.58 -1.06
CA ASP A 34 -7.70 -9.47 -2.02
C ASP A 34 -6.77 -9.77 -3.21
N PRO A 35 -5.93 -10.82 -3.10
CA PRO A 35 -5.01 -11.21 -4.16
C PRO A 35 -5.70 -11.83 -5.37
N THR A 36 -7.02 -11.98 -5.32
CA THR A 36 -7.83 -12.50 -6.43
C THR A 36 -8.43 -11.40 -7.29
N ALA A 37 -8.25 -10.13 -6.92
CA ALA A 37 -8.83 -8.98 -7.61
C ALA A 37 -10.36 -9.10 -7.79
N GLY A 38 -11.06 -9.58 -6.76
CA GLY A 38 -12.52 -9.74 -6.75
C GLY A 38 -13.05 -10.95 -7.52
N LEU A 39 -12.18 -11.80 -8.07
CA LEU A 39 -12.58 -12.99 -8.81
C LEU A 39 -13.21 -14.04 -7.88
N SER A 40 -14.54 -13.99 -7.81
CA SER A 40 -15.38 -14.89 -7.01
C SER A 40 -15.05 -16.37 -7.26
N GLY A 41 -14.97 -17.15 -6.19
CA GLY A 41 -14.73 -18.60 -6.23
C GLY A 41 -13.25 -19.02 -6.19
N ARG A 42 -12.31 -18.08 -6.08
CA ARG A 42 -10.88 -18.38 -5.85
C ARG A 42 -10.51 -17.96 -4.42
N HIS A 43 -9.85 -18.86 -3.69
CA HIS A 43 -9.18 -18.53 -2.44
C HIS A 43 -7.69 -18.70 -2.67
N LEU A 44 -6.98 -17.58 -2.91
CA LEU A 44 -5.53 -17.58 -3.04
C LEU A 44 -4.91 -17.24 -1.70
N LYS A 45 -4.20 -18.20 -1.10
CA LYS A 45 -3.35 -17.94 0.05
C LYS A 45 -1.95 -17.60 -0.47
N VAL A 46 -1.54 -16.36 -0.28
CA VAL A 46 -0.22 -15.86 -0.68
C VAL A 46 0.68 -15.81 0.55
N ASP A 47 1.90 -16.32 0.42
CA ASP A 47 2.96 -16.07 1.40
C ASP A 47 3.68 -14.77 1.05
N TRP A 48 3.22 -13.67 1.65
CA TRP A 48 3.75 -12.33 1.39
C TRP A 48 5.22 -12.17 1.81
N GLU A 49 5.74 -13.04 2.69
CA GLU A 49 7.15 -13.03 3.08
C GLU A 49 8.06 -13.40 1.88
N GLU A 50 7.60 -14.27 0.97
CA GLU A 50 8.33 -14.63 -0.26
C GLU A 50 8.45 -13.43 -1.22
N PHE A 51 7.55 -12.46 -1.11
CA PHE A 51 7.57 -11.20 -1.86
C PHE A 51 8.31 -10.08 -1.10
N GLY A 52 8.93 -10.38 0.03
CA GLY A 52 9.67 -9.42 0.85
C GLY A 52 8.78 -8.50 1.67
N ILE A 53 7.53 -8.89 1.95
CA ILE A 53 6.61 -8.16 2.84
C ILE A 53 6.56 -8.90 4.19
N PRO A 54 7.14 -8.33 5.26
CA PRO A 54 7.08 -8.91 6.60
C PRO A 54 5.64 -9.07 7.10
N ARG A 55 5.40 -10.02 8.01
CA ARG A 55 4.05 -10.31 8.55
C ARG A 55 3.34 -9.08 9.13
N ASP A 56 4.04 -8.28 9.93
CA ASP A 56 3.45 -7.09 10.56
C ASP A 56 3.09 -6.01 9.54
N VAL A 57 3.91 -5.89 8.48
CA VAL A 57 3.63 -5.02 7.34
C VAL A 57 2.43 -5.54 6.55
N ALA A 58 2.40 -6.84 6.23
CA ALA A 58 1.28 -7.46 5.52
C ALA A 58 -0.03 -7.33 6.30
N ALA A 59 0.00 -7.42 7.63
CA ALA A 59 -1.17 -7.20 8.48
C ALA A 59 -1.69 -5.75 8.38
N ASN A 60 -0.81 -4.75 8.47
CA ASN A 60 -1.21 -3.35 8.32
C ASN A 60 -1.68 -3.02 6.89
N LEU A 61 -1.01 -3.56 5.86
CA LEU A 61 -1.43 -3.43 4.46
C LEU A 61 -2.79 -4.09 4.20
N LYS A 62 -3.08 -5.23 4.83
CA LYS A 62 -4.38 -5.89 4.72
C LYS A 62 -5.51 -5.01 5.25
N SER A 63 -5.33 -4.39 6.42
CA SER A 63 -6.31 -3.45 6.97
C SER A 63 -6.48 -2.21 6.10
N LEU A 64 -5.38 -1.68 5.55
CA LEU A 64 -5.41 -0.54 4.66
C LEU A 64 -6.12 -0.88 3.33
N GLY A 65 -5.84 -2.07 2.79
CA GLY A 65 -6.45 -2.58 1.57
C GLY A 65 -7.95 -2.83 1.71
N GLU A 66 -8.38 -3.36 2.84
CA GLU A 66 -9.81 -3.52 3.16
C GLU A 66 -10.54 -2.17 3.18
N GLU A 67 -9.95 -1.17 3.83
CA GLU A 67 -10.53 0.18 3.92
C GLU A 67 -10.66 0.84 2.54
N TYR A 68 -9.68 0.63 1.67
CA TYR A 68 -9.62 1.26 0.35
C TYR A 68 -9.95 0.31 -0.80
N GLN A 69 -10.58 -0.84 -0.54
CA GLN A 69 -10.73 -1.92 -1.52
C GLN A 69 -11.40 -1.50 -2.85
N TYR A 70 -12.31 -0.51 -2.79
CA TYR A 70 -13.03 0.02 -3.95
C TYR A 70 -12.67 1.48 -4.26
N ALA A 71 -11.64 2.02 -3.60
CA ALA A 71 -11.25 3.40 -3.76
C ALA A 71 -10.22 3.54 -4.90
N SER A 72 -10.24 4.71 -5.56
CA SER A 72 -9.14 5.11 -6.42
C SER A 72 -7.83 5.13 -5.61
N PRO A 73 -6.69 4.68 -6.15
CA PRO A 73 -5.42 4.67 -5.43
C PRO A 73 -4.86 6.08 -5.15
N HIS A 74 -5.43 7.13 -5.75
CA HIS A 74 -5.01 8.52 -5.57
C HIS A 74 -5.54 9.17 -4.28
N ILE A 75 -5.32 8.50 -3.15
CA ILE A 75 -5.68 8.99 -1.81
C ILE A 75 -4.65 10.04 -1.36
N PRO A 76 -5.05 11.11 -0.64
CA PRO A 76 -4.11 12.08 -0.11
C PRO A 76 -3.01 11.43 0.74
N ALA A 77 -1.75 11.77 0.44
CA ALA A 77 -0.57 11.16 1.05
C ALA A 77 -0.55 11.26 2.59
N GLU A 78 -1.02 12.38 3.14
CA GLU A 78 -1.13 12.58 4.59
C GLU A 78 -2.09 11.59 5.26
N VAL A 79 -3.22 11.29 4.59
CA VAL A 79 -4.22 10.36 5.08
C VAL A 79 -3.65 8.95 5.11
N VAL A 80 -3.04 8.52 3.99
CA VAL A 80 -2.38 7.21 3.91
C VAL A 80 -1.27 7.09 4.94
N TRP A 81 -0.38 8.08 5.02
CA TRP A 81 0.77 8.05 5.93
C TRP A 81 0.37 7.93 7.40
N SER A 82 -0.71 8.60 7.81
CA SER A 82 -1.23 8.52 9.18
C SER A 82 -1.71 7.13 9.59
N LYS A 83 -2.10 6.29 8.62
CA LYS A 83 -2.63 4.94 8.83
C LYS A 83 -1.56 3.84 8.83
N LEU A 84 -0.33 4.19 8.44
CA LEU A 84 0.78 3.25 8.43
C LEU A 84 1.38 3.10 9.82
N THR A 85 1.64 1.86 10.23
CA THR A 85 2.49 1.59 11.40
C THR A 85 3.93 2.01 11.12
N THR A 86 4.74 2.08 12.18
CA THR A 86 6.16 2.42 12.05
C THR A 86 6.88 1.41 11.17
N GLU A 87 6.64 0.10 11.34
CA GLU A 87 7.24 -0.93 10.48
C GLU A 87 6.86 -0.75 9.01
N THR A 88 5.58 -0.50 8.72
CA THR A 88 5.11 -0.29 7.35
C THR A 88 5.71 0.97 6.73
N ARG A 89 5.89 2.05 7.49
CA ARG A 89 6.56 3.26 6.98
C ARG A 89 8.01 2.99 6.59
N ILE A 90 8.77 2.30 7.45
CA ILE A 90 10.16 1.94 7.17
C ILE A 90 10.22 1.07 5.91
N TRP A 91 9.43 -0.02 5.89
CA TRP A 91 9.36 -0.91 4.75
C TRP A 91 8.94 -0.18 3.45
N PHE A 92 7.95 0.70 3.52
CA PHE A 92 7.49 1.48 2.38
C PHE A 92 8.61 2.38 1.83
N LEU A 93 9.36 3.05 2.70
CA LEU A 93 10.47 3.90 2.29
C LEU A 93 11.58 3.13 1.55
N GLU A 94 11.83 1.88 1.94
CA GLU A 94 12.81 0.99 1.32
C GLU A 94 12.31 0.40 -0.01
N ASN A 95 10.99 0.21 -0.16
CA ASN A 95 10.40 -0.50 -1.29
C ASN A 95 9.60 0.38 -2.27
N LYS A 96 9.41 1.67 -1.98
CA LYS A 96 8.57 2.62 -2.77
C LYS A 96 8.78 2.60 -4.28
N ASN A 97 9.99 2.33 -4.76
CA ASN A 97 10.33 2.30 -6.19
C ASN A 97 10.08 0.94 -6.87
N LYS A 98 9.63 -0.06 -6.11
CA LYS A 98 9.48 -1.46 -6.54
C LYS A 98 8.07 -2.00 -6.35
N LEU A 99 7.17 -1.25 -5.71
CA LEU A 99 5.81 -1.70 -5.39
C LEU A 99 5.02 -2.11 -6.63
N TRP A 100 5.16 -1.37 -7.73
CA TRP A 100 4.55 -1.71 -9.03
C TRP A 100 4.90 -3.12 -9.54
N LYS A 101 6.02 -3.72 -9.12
CA LYS A 101 6.40 -5.09 -9.51
C LYS A 101 5.55 -6.16 -8.86
N LEU A 102 4.94 -5.85 -7.70
CA LEU A 102 4.02 -6.77 -7.06
C LEU A 102 2.78 -6.95 -7.93
N GLU A 103 2.33 -5.91 -8.63
CA GLU A 103 1.20 -5.99 -9.55
C GLU A 103 1.49 -6.92 -10.74
N GLU A 104 2.73 -7.02 -11.21
CA GLU A 104 3.11 -7.93 -12.31
C GLU A 104 2.97 -9.42 -11.92
N ALA A 105 3.02 -9.74 -10.63
CA ALA A 105 2.93 -11.12 -10.14
C ALA A 105 1.49 -11.62 -10.00
N PHE A 106 0.50 -10.75 -10.17
CA PHE A 106 -0.92 -11.04 -9.93
C PHE A 106 -1.75 -10.70 -11.17
N PRO A 107 -2.93 -11.31 -11.35
CA PRO A 107 -3.83 -10.91 -12.43
C PRO A 107 -4.09 -9.40 -12.35
N ALA A 108 -4.04 -8.72 -13.50
CA ALA A 108 -4.36 -7.31 -13.56
C ALA A 108 -5.73 -7.06 -12.91
N LEU A 109 -5.78 -6.10 -11.98
CA LEU A 109 -7.03 -5.48 -11.57
C LEU A 109 -7.54 -4.75 -12.81
N ASP A 110 -8.39 -5.40 -13.60
CA ASP A 110 -9.01 -4.79 -14.79
C ASP A 110 -9.78 -3.54 -14.30
N GLU A 111 -9.29 -2.35 -14.68
CA GLU A 111 -10.01 -1.09 -14.56
C GLU A 111 -11.04 -1.05 -15.70
N ASP A 112 -12.29 -1.46 -15.43
CA ASP A 112 -13.45 -1.14 -16.30
C ASP A 112 -13.93 0.30 -16.04
#